data_AF-A0A0B1QBG4-F1
#
_entry.id   AF-A0A0B1QBG4-F1
#
_cell.length_a   1.000
_cell.length_b   1.000
_cell.length_c   1.000
_cell.angle_alpha   90.00
_cell.angle_beta   90.00
_cell.angle_gamma   90.00
#
_symmetry.space_group_name_H-M   'P 1'
#
loop_
_entity.id
_entity.type
_entity.pdbx_description
1 polymer ?
#
loop_
_entity_poly.entity_id
_entity_poly.type
_entity_poly.pdbx_seq_one_letter_code
_entity_poly.pdbx_strand_id
1 'polypeptide(L)'
;MNSAANDTDSVAPFQQVSTALPPIRKPSQSDLDMDLVHEMKRHPAELREAAFRLQLEEARAGLTPRQAEVLQFIHDHQTRTGAAPSYREIAKALSLKSISGIHRLVYGLAERGAVTLSPGRNRTTRINHAKGA
;
A
#
# COMPACT_ATOMS: atom_id res chain seq x y z
N MET A 1 -53.50 -9.98 -57.49
CA MET A 1 -52.10 -9.50 -57.44
C MET A 1 -52.13 -8.08 -56.92
N ASN A 2 -51.27 -7.81 -55.92
CA ASN A 2 -51.01 -6.57 -55.18
C ASN A 2 -51.91 -6.38 -53.93
N SER A 3 -51.45 -6.70 -52.71
CA SER A 3 -50.40 -6.02 -51.90
C SER A 3 -50.92 -4.68 -51.34
N ALA A 4 -50.79 -4.31 -50.07
CA ALA A 4 -50.33 -4.93 -48.84
C ALA A 4 -50.77 -3.98 -47.70
N ALA A 5 -50.86 -4.54 -46.50
CA ALA A 5 -50.96 -3.93 -45.17
C ALA A 5 -50.84 -2.39 -45.05
N ASN A 6 -51.75 -1.79 -44.29
CA ASN A 6 -51.32 -0.80 -43.31
C ASN A 6 -52.08 -1.05 -42.01
N ASP A 7 -51.34 -1.57 -41.04
CA ASP A 7 -51.76 -1.90 -39.70
C ASP A 7 -52.28 -0.68 -38.96
N THR A 8 -53.48 -0.83 -38.40
CA THR A 8 -54.11 0.07 -37.45
C THR A 8 -53.24 0.23 -36.21
N ASP A 9 -52.70 1.43 -36.07
CA ASP A 9 -52.44 2.19 -34.86
C ASP A 9 -53.05 1.56 -33.58
N SER A 10 -52.19 0.97 -32.75
CA SER A 10 -52.52 0.62 -31.37
C SER A 10 -51.35 1.04 -30.49
N VAL A 11 -51.25 2.35 -30.28
CA VAL A 11 -50.35 2.95 -29.29
C VAL A 11 -50.92 2.61 -27.92
N ALA A 12 -50.31 1.64 -27.23
CA ALA A 12 -50.63 1.33 -25.84
C ALA A 12 -50.45 2.59 -24.95
N PRO A 13 -51.29 2.80 -23.93
CA PRO A 13 -51.16 3.96 -23.06
C PRO A 13 -49.84 3.84 -22.29
N PHE A 14 -48.99 4.87 -22.40
CA PHE A 14 -47.82 5.03 -21.54
C PHE A 14 -48.33 5.18 -20.10
N GLN A 15 -48.30 4.08 -19.35
CA GLN A 15 -48.51 4.09 -17.92
C GLN A 15 -47.49 5.07 -17.32
N GLN A 16 -47.97 6.16 -16.72
CA GLN A 16 -47.10 7.10 -16.01
C GLN A 16 -46.41 6.36 -14.86
N VAL A 17 -45.18 5.93 -15.09
CA VAL A 17 -44.30 5.45 -14.02
C VAL A 17 -43.89 6.69 -13.23
N SER A 18 -44.67 7.02 -12.20
CA SER A 18 -44.24 7.95 -11.16
C SER A 18 -43.14 7.25 -10.34
N THR A 19 -41.92 7.25 -10.85
CA THR A 19 -40.74 6.92 -10.07
C THR A 19 -40.51 8.08 -9.11
N ALA A 20 -41.11 7.99 -7.93
CA ALA A 20 -40.67 8.79 -6.80
C ALA A 20 -39.18 8.46 -6.57
N LEU A 21 -38.29 9.36 -6.98
CA LEU A 21 -36.88 9.24 -6.69
C LEU A 21 -36.76 9.18 -5.16
N PRO A 22 -36.12 8.14 -4.59
CA PRO A 22 -35.97 8.08 -3.14
C PRO A 22 -35.26 9.35 -2.66
N PRO A 23 -35.65 9.92 -1.51
CA PRO A 23 -35.03 11.13 -1.01
C PRO A 23 -33.53 10.88 -0.84
N ILE A 24 -32.71 11.69 -1.50
CA ILE A 24 -31.26 11.66 -1.35
C ILE A 24 -30.96 12.11 0.08
N ARG A 25 -30.76 11.15 0.98
CA ARG A 25 -30.35 11.43 2.37
C ARG A 25 -28.96 12.05 2.31
N LYS A 26 -28.80 13.27 2.84
CA LYS A 26 -27.47 13.85 3.04
C LYS A 26 -26.68 12.89 3.96
N PRO A 27 -25.47 12.45 3.57
CA PRO A 27 -24.70 11.52 4.38
C PRO A 27 -24.46 12.13 5.76
N SER A 28 -24.70 11.36 6.83
CA SER A 28 -24.39 11.83 8.18
C SER A 28 -22.88 11.86 8.38
N GLN A 29 -22.39 12.61 9.38
CA GLN A 29 -20.96 12.69 9.69
C GLN A 29 -20.33 11.29 9.83
N SER A 30 -21.04 10.34 10.44
CA SER A 30 -20.64 8.93 10.53
C SER A 30 -20.51 8.21 9.18
N ASP A 31 -21.36 8.56 8.20
CA ASP A 31 -21.34 7.96 6.86
C ASP A 31 -20.10 8.46 6.10
N LEU A 32 -19.75 9.75 6.29
CA LEU A 32 -18.53 10.36 5.77
C LEU A 32 -17.26 9.80 6.45
N ASP A 33 -17.31 9.57 7.76
CA ASP A 33 -16.20 8.98 8.51
C ASP A 33 -15.98 7.51 8.09
N MET A 34 -17.05 6.75 7.83
CA MET A 34 -16.98 5.38 7.31
C MET A 34 -16.47 5.31 5.87
N ASP A 35 -16.84 6.28 5.02
CA ASP A 35 -16.32 6.44 3.67
C ASP A 35 -14.82 6.77 3.69
N LEU A 36 -14.38 7.64 4.59
CA LEU A 36 -12.96 7.95 4.77
C LEU A 36 -12.17 6.71 5.21
N VAL A 37 -12.69 5.91 6.15
CA VAL A 37 -12.05 4.64 6.54
C VAL A 37 -12.04 3.65 5.37
N HIS A 38 -13.08 3.62 4.53
CA HIS A 38 -13.10 2.80 3.31
C HIS A 38 -12.10 3.29 2.26
N GLU A 39 -11.97 4.61 2.08
CA GLU A 39 -10.98 5.27 1.21
C GLU A 39 -9.56 4.94 1.70
N MET A 40 -9.29 5.08 3.01
CA MET A 40 -8.03 4.70 3.63
C MET A 40 -7.73 3.19 3.48
N LYS A 41 -8.75 2.33 3.59
CA LYS A 41 -8.64 0.89 3.32
C LYS A 41 -8.47 0.55 1.83
N ARG A 42 -8.88 1.45 0.91
CA ARG A 42 -8.63 1.34 -0.54
C ARG A 42 -7.20 1.74 -0.91
N HIS A 43 -6.52 2.53 -0.07
CA HIS A 43 -5.13 2.96 -0.26
C HIS A 43 -4.17 2.55 0.88
N PRO A 44 -4.15 1.26 1.29
CA PRO A 44 -3.31 0.81 2.41
C PRO A 44 -1.81 0.86 2.09
N ALA A 45 -1.45 0.91 0.80
CA ALA A 45 -0.08 1.11 0.35
C ALA A 45 0.38 2.55 0.62
N GLU A 46 -0.45 3.55 0.33
CA GLU A 46 -0.09 4.97 0.48
C GLU A 46 0.13 5.34 1.94
N LEU A 47 -0.73 4.85 2.85
CA LEU A 47 -0.55 5.03 4.29
C LEU A 47 0.70 4.34 4.82
N ARG A 48 1.01 3.14 4.34
CA ARG A 48 2.26 2.43 4.67
C ARG A 48 3.48 3.17 4.15
N GLU A 49 3.43 3.69 2.94
CA GLU A 49 4.53 4.46 2.35
C GLU A 49 4.72 5.81 3.03
N ALA A 50 3.64 6.51 3.39
CA ALA A 50 3.72 7.72 4.19
C ALA A 50 4.32 7.46 5.57
N ALA A 51 3.88 6.39 6.25
CA ALA A 51 4.42 5.98 7.54
C ALA A 51 5.90 5.60 7.43
N PHE A 52 6.28 4.82 6.41
CA PHE A 52 7.68 4.47 6.17
C PHE A 52 8.54 5.70 5.89
N ARG A 53 8.06 6.66 5.08
CA ARG A 53 8.80 7.90 4.80
C ARG A 53 9.03 8.74 6.05
N LEU A 54 7.99 8.98 6.86
CA LEU A 54 8.13 9.74 8.11
C LEU A 54 9.16 9.09 9.03
N GLN A 55 9.10 7.77 9.12
CA GLN A 55 10.00 7.01 9.96
C GLN A 55 11.42 6.91 9.40
N LEU A 56 11.58 6.91 8.08
CA LEU A 56 12.87 6.98 7.42
C LEU A 56 13.54 8.32 7.70
N GLU A 57 12.80 9.43 7.65
CA GLU A 57 13.31 10.75 8.00
C GLU A 57 13.71 10.83 9.49
N GLU A 58 12.93 10.21 10.38
CA GLU A 58 13.26 10.13 11.81
C GLU A 58 14.49 9.23 12.07
N ALA A 59 14.58 8.08 11.40
CA ALA A 59 15.72 7.18 11.49
C ALA A 59 16.99 7.79 10.89
N ARG A 60 16.87 8.58 9.81
CA ARG A 60 17.99 9.28 9.16
C ARG A 60 18.78 10.18 10.10
N ALA A 61 18.15 10.69 11.17
CA ALA A 61 18.84 11.46 12.20
C ALA A 61 19.96 10.67 12.95
N GLY A 62 20.02 9.33 12.81
CA GLY A 62 21.07 8.48 13.39
C GLY A 62 21.68 7.44 12.44
N LEU A 63 21.27 7.41 11.17
CA LEU A 63 21.78 6.48 10.17
C LEU A 63 22.87 7.11 9.32
N THR A 64 23.91 6.34 9.01
CA THR A 64 24.81 6.72 7.92
C THR A 64 24.05 6.67 6.59
N PRO A 65 24.44 7.46 5.57
CA PRO A 65 23.78 7.45 4.26
C PRO A 65 23.63 6.04 3.68
N ARG A 66 24.68 5.22 3.86
CA ARG A 66 24.70 3.85 3.37
C ARG A 66 23.72 2.92 4.10
N GLN A 67 23.48 3.16 5.39
CA GLN A 67 22.48 2.39 6.14
C GLN A 67 21.07 2.79 5.73
N ALA A 68 20.82 4.08 5.46
CA ALA A 68 19.55 4.54 4.91
C ALA A 68 19.26 3.91 3.54
N GLU A 69 20.26 3.81 2.66
CA GLU A 69 20.14 3.11 1.37
C GLU A 69 19.79 1.62 1.54
N VAL A 70 20.44 0.93 2.49
CA VAL A 70 20.12 -0.47 2.80
C VAL A 70 18.69 -0.61 3.31
N LEU A 71 18.26 0.27 4.21
CA LEU A 71 16.90 0.26 4.76
C LEU A 71 15.85 0.49 3.67
N GLN A 72 16.07 1.49 2.79
CA GLN A 72 15.21 1.77 1.64
C GLN A 72 15.11 0.56 0.71
N PHE A 73 16.25 -0.06 0.37
CA PHE A 73 16.24 -1.23 -0.49
C PHE A 73 15.48 -2.42 0.13
N ILE A 74 15.62 -2.65 1.43
CA ILE A 74 14.88 -3.71 2.13
C ILE A 74 13.37 -3.44 2.04
N HIS A 75 12.95 -2.19 2.23
CA HIS A 75 11.56 -1.77 2.12
C HIS A 75 11.02 -2.00 0.71
N ASP A 76 11.67 -1.44 -0.31
CA ASP A 76 11.25 -1.55 -1.69
C ASP A 76 11.17 -3.01 -2.15
N HIS A 77 12.13 -3.84 -1.70
CA HIS A 77 12.13 -5.26 -2.00
C HIS A 77 10.94 -5.97 -1.33
N GLN A 78 10.66 -5.69 -0.05
CA GLN A 78 9.52 -6.27 0.66
C GLN A 78 8.19 -5.83 0.08
N THR A 79 8.03 -4.56 -0.27
CA THR A 79 6.82 -4.03 -0.93
C THR A 79 6.60 -4.71 -2.28
N ARG A 80 7.66 -4.99 -3.04
CA ARG A 80 7.55 -5.59 -4.38
C ARG A 80 7.40 -7.12 -4.37
N THR A 81 8.10 -7.83 -3.50
CA THR A 81 8.18 -9.31 -3.53
C THR A 81 7.42 -9.98 -2.39
N GLY A 82 7.00 -9.23 -1.38
CA GLY A 82 6.37 -9.75 -0.16
C GLY A 82 7.34 -10.48 0.78
N ALA A 83 8.64 -10.55 0.44
CA ALA A 83 9.66 -11.26 1.22
C ALA A 83 10.86 -10.36 1.50
N ALA A 84 11.62 -10.63 2.58
CA ALA A 84 12.86 -9.91 2.85
C ALA A 84 13.96 -10.30 1.85
N PRO A 85 14.79 -9.34 1.38
CA PRO A 85 15.94 -9.68 0.54
C PRO A 85 17.01 -10.44 1.34
N SER A 86 17.75 -11.30 0.66
CA SER A 86 18.98 -11.90 1.19
C SER A 86 20.13 -10.91 1.19
N TYR A 87 21.16 -11.17 1.98
CA TYR A 87 22.38 -10.34 1.99
C TYR A 87 23.06 -10.28 0.62
N ARG A 88 23.00 -11.35 -0.19
CA ARG A 88 23.56 -11.33 -1.55
C ARG A 88 22.76 -10.42 -2.48
N GLU A 89 21.44 -10.36 -2.33
CA GLU A 89 20.58 -9.45 -3.10
C GLU A 89 20.85 -7.98 -2.73
N ILE A 90 20.99 -7.69 -1.43
CA ILE A 90 21.42 -6.36 -0.95
C ILE A 90 22.81 -6.01 -1.50
N ALA A 91 23.75 -6.97 -1.49
CA ALA A 91 25.09 -6.79 -2.03
C ALA A 91 25.06 -6.35 -3.49
N LYS A 92 24.29 -7.10 -4.29
CA LYS A 92 24.17 -6.91 -5.73
C LYS A 92 23.48 -5.59 -6.06
N ALA A 93 22.41 -5.24 -5.35
CA ALA A 93 21.64 -4.03 -5.62
C ALA A 93 22.44 -2.76 -5.29
N LEU A 94 23.24 -2.78 -4.23
CA LEU A 94 23.99 -1.62 -3.79
C LEU A 94 25.46 -1.63 -4.26
N SER A 95 25.87 -2.59 -5.08
CA SER A 95 27.27 -2.76 -5.52
C SER A 95 28.26 -2.84 -4.34
N LEU A 96 27.87 -3.53 -3.26
CA LEU A 96 28.72 -3.75 -2.08
C LEU A 96 29.70 -4.90 -2.34
N LYS A 97 30.98 -4.65 -2.03
CA LYS A 97 32.06 -5.62 -2.30
C LYS A 97 32.11 -6.80 -1.32
N SER A 98 31.56 -6.67 -0.10
CA SER A 98 31.72 -7.69 0.94
C SER A 98 30.43 -8.02 1.70
N ILE A 99 30.24 -9.32 1.95
CA ILE A 99 29.17 -9.85 2.80
C ILE A 99 29.31 -9.31 4.22
N SER A 100 30.52 -9.30 4.79
CA SER A 100 30.78 -8.77 6.12
C SER A 100 30.40 -7.29 6.26
N GLY A 101 30.58 -6.47 5.21
CA GLY A 101 30.13 -5.08 5.19
C GLY A 101 28.61 -4.95 5.29
N ILE A 102 27.88 -5.84 4.62
CA ILE A 102 26.40 -5.87 4.67
C ILE A 102 25.93 -6.30 6.05
N HIS A 103 26.54 -7.33 6.64
CA HIS A 103 26.24 -7.74 8.00
C HIS A 103 26.37 -6.57 8.99
N ARG A 104 27.45 -5.78 8.89
CA ARG A 104 27.65 -4.59 9.74
C ARG A 104 26.56 -3.54 9.54
N LEU A 105 26.22 -3.25 8.28
CA LEU A 105 25.18 -2.27 7.96
C LEU A 105 23.82 -2.70 8.51
N VAL A 106 23.43 -3.96 8.27
CA VAL A 106 22.16 -4.53 8.74
C VAL A 106 22.10 -4.64 10.26
N TYR A 107 23.20 -5.05 10.91
CA TYR A 107 23.26 -5.11 12.36
C TYR A 107 23.16 -3.72 12.99
N GLY A 108 23.84 -2.72 12.44
CA GLY A 108 23.72 -1.33 12.90
C GLY A 108 22.34 -0.71 12.62
N LEU A 109 21.55 -1.25 11.68
CA LEU A 109 20.13 -0.92 11.56
C LEU A 109 19.31 -1.55 12.70
N ALA A 110 19.65 -2.79 13.08
CA ALA A 110 18.95 -3.51 14.14
C ALA A 110 19.20 -2.91 15.53
N GLU A 111 20.44 -2.54 15.85
CA GLU A 111 20.79 -1.87 17.11
C GLU A 111 20.05 -0.55 17.31
N ARG A 112 19.76 0.16 16.22
CA ARG A 112 19.00 1.41 16.23
C ARG A 112 17.49 1.20 16.14
N GLY A 113 17.02 -0.04 16.17
CA GLY A 113 15.61 -0.39 16.14
C GLY A 113 14.93 -0.21 14.78
N ALA A 114 15.65 0.10 13.70
CA ALA A 114 15.07 0.26 12.37
C ALA A 114 14.63 -1.07 11.74
N VAL A 115 15.30 -2.16 12.11
CA VAL A 115 14.94 -3.53 11.68
C VAL A 115 15.02 -4.51 12.84
N THR A 116 14.26 -5.60 12.76
CA THR A 116 14.43 -6.76 13.63
C THR A 116 14.93 -7.95 12.81
N LEU A 117 15.92 -8.65 13.35
CA LEU A 117 16.47 -9.88 12.78
C LEU A 117 15.91 -11.07 13.57
N SER A 118 15.29 -12.03 12.90
CA SER A 118 14.96 -13.32 13.54
C SER A 118 16.10 -14.34 13.33
N PRO A 119 16.70 -14.88 14.41
CA PRO A 119 17.77 -15.87 14.30
C PRO A 119 17.27 -17.18 13.66
N GLY A 120 18.13 -17.85 12.87
CA GLY A 120 17.93 -19.24 12.46
C GLY A 120 17.02 -19.50 11.24
N ARG A 121 16.59 -18.46 10.51
CA ARG A 121 15.84 -18.61 9.24
C ARG A 121 16.45 -17.74 8.14
N ASN A 122 16.43 -18.24 6.90
CA ASN A 122 16.73 -17.43 5.72
C ASN A 122 15.68 -16.31 5.61
N ARG A 123 16.10 -15.08 5.23
CA ARG A 123 15.23 -13.93 4.93
C ARG A 123 14.35 -13.46 6.09
N THR A 124 14.97 -13.11 7.21
CA THR A 124 14.29 -12.76 8.47
C THR A 124 14.32 -11.29 8.86
N THR A 125 14.84 -10.41 8.01
CA THR A 125 14.86 -8.98 8.29
C THR A 125 13.46 -8.42 8.18
N ARG A 126 12.93 -7.86 9.28
CA ARG A 126 11.64 -7.16 9.31
C ARG A 126 11.90 -5.68 9.55
N ILE A 127 11.24 -4.80 8.80
CA ILE A 127 11.24 -3.36 9.10
C ILE A 127 10.35 -3.13 10.32
N ASN A 128 10.88 -2.44 11.30
CA ASN A 128 10.11 -2.04 12.46
C ASN A 128 9.35 -0.79 12.07
N HIS A 129 8.02 -0.82 12.16
CA HIS A 129 7.24 0.41 12.12
C HIS A 129 7.15 0.95 13.53
N ALA A 130 7.55 2.19 13.77
CA ALA A 130 7.47 2.80 15.08
C ALA A 130 6.03 2.66 15.58
N LYS A 131 5.84 1.93 16.69
CA LYS A 131 4.57 2.01 17.41
C LYS A 131 4.53 3.41 17.98
N GLY A 132 3.57 4.23 17.52
CA GLY A 132 3.16 5.40 18.28
C GLY A 132 2.89 4.94 19.72
N ALA A 133 3.64 5.53 20.64
CA ALA A 133 3.36 5.45 22.08
C ALA A 133 2.07 6.23 22.38
#